data_AF-A0A2D5UHE7-F1
#
_entry.id   AF-A0A2D5UHE7-F1
#
_cell.length_a   1.000
_cell.length_b   1.000
_cell.length_c   1.000
_cell.angle_alpha   90.00
_cell.angle_beta   90.00
_cell.angle_gamma   90.00
#
_symmetry.space_group_name_H-M   'P 1'
#
loop_
_entity.id
_entity.type
_entity.pdbx_description
1 polymer ?
#
loop_
_entity_poly.entity_id
_entity_poly.type
_entity_poly.pdbx_seq_one_letter_code
_entity_poly.pdbx_strand_id
1 'polypeptide(L)'
;MNLLLNAIDAVLEINTDDHKPKITIVASVNLNNRTTIEIADNGKGIKQDLLDKIFMPFFTSKKKGSGIGLSLSRQIMQMHKGSITVRSKQDEGAVFTMIF
;
A
#
# COMPACT_ATOMS: atom_id res chain seq x y z
N MET A 1 8.50 -5.20 2.77
CA MET A 1 7.83 -6.52 2.91
C MET A 1 6.32 -6.39 3.10
N ASN A 2 5.81 -5.56 4.02
CA ASN A 2 4.36 -5.43 4.24
C ASN A 2 3.54 -4.88 3.05
N LEU A 3 4.09 -3.98 2.25
CA LEU A 3 3.33 -3.38 1.14
C LEU A 3 2.99 -4.40 0.04
N LEU A 4 3.93 -5.26 -0.32
CA LEU A 4 3.70 -6.29 -1.34
C LEU A 4 2.70 -7.35 -0.85
N LEU A 5 2.78 -7.77 0.42
CA LEU A 5 1.79 -8.67 1.01
C LEU A 5 0.40 -8.02 1.06
N ASN A 6 0.32 -6.73 1.36
CA ASN A 6 -0.95 -6.00 1.31
C ASN A 6 -1.53 -5.95 -0.10
N ALA A 7 -0.70 -5.73 -1.12
CA ALA A 7 -1.11 -5.75 -2.52
C ALA A 7 -1.58 -7.16 -2.96
N ILE A 8 -0.86 -8.22 -2.56
CA ILE A 8 -1.25 -9.62 -2.82
C ILE A 8 -2.60 -9.93 -2.19
N ASP A 9 -2.79 -9.60 -0.92
CA ASP A 9 -4.07 -9.82 -0.25
C ASP A 9 -5.20 -9.02 -0.93
N ALA A 10 -4.94 -7.79 -1.37
CA ALA A 10 -5.94 -6.94 -2.00
C ALA A 10 -6.43 -7.48 -3.36
N VAL A 11 -5.54 -8.04 -4.18
CA VAL A 11 -5.92 -8.64 -5.48
C VAL A 11 -6.57 -10.01 -5.33
N LEU A 12 -6.21 -10.78 -4.29
CA LEU A 12 -6.80 -12.11 -4.04
C LEU A 12 -8.17 -12.04 -3.37
N GLU A 13 -8.57 -10.90 -2.81
CA GLU A 13 -9.91 -10.72 -2.25
C GLU A 13 -11.00 -10.54 -3.32
N ILE A 14 -10.63 -10.22 -4.57
CA ILE A 14 -11.57 -10.11 -5.69
C ILE A 14 -11.78 -11.49 -6.33
N ASN A 15 -12.97 -12.08 -6.12
CA ASN A 15 -13.33 -13.42 -6.61
C ASN A 15 -14.32 -13.36 -7.79
N THR A 16 -13.93 -12.69 -8.87
CA THR A 16 -14.74 -12.62 -10.10
C THR A 16 -13.92 -13.16 -11.28
N ASP A 17 -14.55 -13.94 -12.17
CA ASP A 17 -13.86 -14.59 -13.29
C ASP A 17 -13.16 -13.60 -14.25
N ASP A 18 -13.67 -12.37 -14.35
CA ASP A 18 -13.09 -11.32 -15.19
C ASP A 18 -11.90 -10.59 -14.55
N HIS A 19 -11.66 -10.79 -13.25
CA HIS A 19 -10.57 -10.13 -12.55
C HIS A 19 -9.24 -10.82 -12.85
N LYS A 20 -8.28 -10.04 -13.36
CA LYS A 20 -6.89 -10.49 -13.60
C LYS A 20 -5.98 -9.83 -12.56
N PRO A 21 -5.59 -10.54 -11.49
CA PRO A 21 -4.71 -10.00 -10.45
C PRO A 21 -3.43 -9.42 -11.06
N LYS A 22 -3.14 -8.16 -10.76
CA LYS A 22 -1.96 -7.45 -11.26
C LYS A 22 -1.36 -6.57 -10.17
N ILE A 23 -0.06 -6.74 -9.96
CA ILE A 23 0.75 -5.85 -9.13
C ILE A 23 1.86 -5.30 -10.00
N THR A 24 2.06 -3.99 -9.96
CA THR A 24 3.10 -3.27 -10.69
C THR A 24 4.04 -2.62 -9.70
N ILE A 25 5.35 -2.82 -9.87
CA ILE A 25 6.37 -2.17 -9.06
C ILE A 25 7.20 -1.29 -9.97
N VAL A 26 7.31 0.00 -9.64
CA VAL A 26 8.10 0.97 -10.38
C VAL A 26 9.13 1.58 -9.45
N ALA A 27 10.39 1.58 -9.85
CA ALA A 27 11.46 2.31 -9.19
C ALA A 27 11.90 3.46 -10.11
N SER A 28 12.00 4.67 -9.56
CA SER A 28 12.41 5.86 -10.29
C SER A 28 13.16 6.82 -9.38
N VAL A 29 13.79 7.84 -9.96
CA VAL A 29 14.32 8.99 -9.23
C VAL A 29 13.42 10.18 -9.56
N ASN A 30 12.87 10.83 -8.54
CA ASN A 30 11.99 11.98 -8.74
C ASN A 30 12.79 13.28 -9.01
N LEU A 31 12.08 14.38 -9.28
CA LEU A 31 12.68 15.69 -9.58
C LEU A 31 13.60 16.23 -8.48
N ASN A 32 13.43 15.77 -7.24
CA ASN A 32 14.26 16.16 -6.09
C ASN A 32 15.45 15.21 -5.88
N ASN A 33 15.82 14.42 -6.89
CA ASN A 33 16.88 13.42 -6.84
C ASN A 33 16.70 12.37 -5.72
N ARG A 34 15.45 12.07 -5.37
CA ARG A 34 15.11 11.07 -4.35
C ARG A 34 14.60 9.78 -4.99
N THR A 35 15.09 8.65 -4.52
CA THR A 35 14.63 7.33 -4.95
C THR A 35 13.17 7.16 -4.55
N THR A 36 12.34 6.81 -5.52
CA THR A 36 10.90 6.60 -5.36
C THR A 36 10.57 5.17 -5.79
N ILE A 37 9.85 4.44 -4.94
CA ILE A 37 9.33 3.10 -5.24
C ILE A 37 7.81 3.15 -5.12
N GLU A 38 7.12 2.84 -6.20
CA GLU A 38 5.67 2.71 -6.25
C GLU A 38 5.27 1.24 -6.36
N ILE A 39 4.29 0.84 -5.53
CA ILE A 39 3.65 -0.47 -5.61
C ILE A 39 2.17 -0.21 -5.88
N ALA A 40 1.73 -0.55 -7.08
CA ALA A 40 0.36 -0.41 -7.53
C ALA A 40 -0.30 -1.79 -7.68
N ASP A 41 -1.49 -1.95 -7.13
CA ASP A 41 -2.35 -3.12 -7.33
C ASP A 41 -3.67 -2.73 -7.98
N ASN A 42 -4.33 -3.68 -8.63
CA ASN A 42 -5.70 -3.53 -9.12
C ASN A 42 -6.72 -4.25 -8.22
N GLY A 43 -6.43 -4.39 -6.93
CA GLY A 43 -7.28 -5.08 -5.96
C GLY A 43 -8.48 -4.24 -5.52
N LYS A 44 -9.08 -4.62 -4.39
CA LYS A 44 -10.31 -3.98 -3.87
C LYS A 44 -10.18 -2.49 -3.50
N GLY A 45 -8.96 -1.96 -3.45
CA GLY A 45 -8.68 -0.60 -2.99
C GLY A 45 -9.03 -0.35 -1.52
N ILE A 46 -9.05 0.92 -1.14
CA ILE A 46 -9.25 1.41 0.22
C ILE A 46 -10.25 2.56 0.17
N LYS A 47 -11.27 2.52 1.04
CA LYS A 47 -12.24 3.62 1.16
C LYS A 47 -11.56 4.91 1.65
N GLN A 48 -12.03 6.04 1.15
CA GLN A 48 -11.45 7.35 1.45
C GLN A 48 -11.38 7.65 2.95
N ASP A 49 -12.39 7.26 3.72
CA ASP A 49 -12.49 7.45 5.17
C ASP A 49 -11.52 6.58 6.00
N LEU A 50 -10.85 5.62 5.34
CA LEU A 50 -9.87 4.73 5.96
C LEU A 50 -8.42 5.10 5.62
N LEU A 51 -8.16 5.93 4.61
CA LEU A 51 -6.80 6.22 4.14
C LEU A 51 -5.86 6.79 5.22
N ASP A 52 -6.37 7.60 6.12
CA ASP A 52 -5.57 8.13 7.23
C ASP A 52 -5.39 7.09 8.36
N LYS A 53 -6.39 6.21 8.52
CA LYS A 53 -6.45 5.20 9.59
C LYS A 53 -5.56 3.99 9.30
N ILE A 54 -5.31 3.65 8.03
CA ILE A 54 -4.54 2.44 7.68
C ILE A 54 -3.12 2.43 8.26
N PHE A 55 -2.58 3.59 8.61
CA PHE A 55 -1.26 3.71 9.21
C PHE A 55 -1.28 3.82 10.74
N MET A 56 -2.45 3.81 11.37
CA MET A 56 -2.55 3.73 12.82
C MET A 56 -2.12 2.33 13.28
N PRO A 57 -1.31 2.21 14.36
CA PRO A 57 -0.99 0.92 14.94
C PRO A 57 -2.25 0.11 15.25
N PHE A 58 -2.19 -1.20 15.02
CA PHE A 58 -3.28 -2.16 15.26
C PHE A 58 -4.52 -1.97 14.38
N PHE A 59 -4.52 -1.00 13.46
CA PHE A 59 -5.59 -0.88 12.47
C PHE A 59 -5.48 -1.98 11.42
N THR A 60 -6.54 -2.76 11.25
CA THR A 60 -6.62 -3.81 10.23
C THR A 60 -8.07 -4.12 9.90
N SER A 61 -8.34 -4.37 8.62
CA SER A 61 -9.62 -4.95 8.17
C SER A 61 -9.55 -6.48 8.02
N LYS A 62 -8.37 -7.09 8.22
CA LYS A 62 -8.12 -8.51 8.00
C LYS A 62 -8.49 -9.32 9.25
N LYS A 63 -9.12 -10.49 9.06
CA LYS A 63 -9.42 -11.45 10.15
C LYS A 63 -8.16 -11.99 10.85
N LYS A 64 -7.03 -12.04 10.13
CA LYS A 64 -5.71 -12.44 10.64
C LYS A 64 -4.70 -11.36 10.29
N GLY A 65 -3.93 -10.92 11.26
CA GLY A 65 -2.90 -9.88 11.12
C GLY A 65 -2.94 -8.89 12.27
N SER A 66 -1.77 -8.47 12.76
CA SER A 66 -1.67 -7.61 13.95
C SER A 66 -2.02 -6.14 13.70
N GLY A 67 -2.14 -5.72 12.43
CA GLY A 67 -2.31 -4.30 12.08
C GLY A 67 -1.06 -3.44 12.32
N ILE A 68 0.10 -4.04 12.61
CA ILE A 68 1.35 -3.32 12.90
C ILE A 68 2.13 -3.00 11.62
N GLY A 69 1.87 -3.74 10.54
CA GLY A 69 2.79 -3.80 9.42
C GLY A 69 2.99 -2.46 8.69
N LEU A 70 1.89 -1.74 8.44
CA LEU A 70 1.92 -0.49 7.70
C LEU A 70 2.38 0.70 8.58
N SER A 71 1.99 0.72 9.86
CA SER A 71 2.48 1.71 10.83
C SER A 71 3.99 1.60 11.03
N LEU A 72 4.52 0.37 11.16
CA LEU A 72 5.96 0.14 11.28
C LEU A 72 6.71 0.54 9.99
N SER A 73 6.14 0.23 8.82
CA SER A 73 6.75 0.61 7.54
C SER A 73 6.87 2.14 7.43
N ARG A 74 5.83 2.88 7.85
CA ARG A 74 5.87 4.35 7.89
C ARG A 74 6.92 4.87 8.88
N GLN A 75 7.02 4.27 10.07
CA GLN A 75 8.04 4.63 11.07
C GLN A 75 9.46 4.39 10.56
N ILE A 76 9.73 3.24 9.93
CA ILE A 76 11.04 2.93 9.33
C ILE A 76 11.40 3.97 8.26
N MET A 77 10.47 4.32 7.38
CA MET A 77 10.72 5.34 6.36
C MET A 77 11.01 6.71 6.98
N GLN A 78 10.25 7.12 7.99
CA GLN A 78 10.49 8.37 8.71
C GLN A 78 11.87 8.42 9.39
N MET A 79 12.31 7.31 9.99
CA MET A 79 13.66 7.20 10.58
C MET A 79 14.77 7.42 9.55
N HIS A 80 14.51 7.09 8.28
CA HIS A 80 15.44 7.30 7.16
C HIS A 80 15.18 8.62 6.41
N LYS A 81 14.41 9.57 6.99
CA LYS A 81 14.03 10.85 6.36
C LYS A 81 13.20 10.71 5.06
N GLY A 82 12.64 9.52 4.87
CA GLY A 82 11.72 9.22 3.78
C GLY A 82 10.25 9.33 4.18
N SER A 83 9.37 8.93 3.28
CA SER A 83 7.92 8.97 3.47
C SER A 83 7.22 7.81 2.78
N ILE A 84 6.08 7.38 3.33
CA ILE A 84 5.12 6.51 2.65
C ILE A 84 3.82 7.28 2.48
N THR A 85 3.30 7.32 1.26
CA THR A 85 1.97 7.83 0.94
C THR A 85 1.15 6.75 0.24
N VAL A 86 -0.16 6.95 0.23
CA VAL A 86 -1.11 6.05 -0.44
C VAL A 86 -2.08 6.88 -1.26
N ARG A 87 -2.40 6.40 -2.46
CA ARG A 87 -3.55 6.82 -3.26
C ARG A 87 -4.36 5.58 -3.55
N SER A 88 -5.66 5.61 -3.29
CA SER A 88 -6.51 4.46 -3.55
C SER A 88 -7.96 4.92 -3.72
N LYS A 89 -8.70 4.16 -4.50
CA LYS A 89 -10.14 4.28 -4.63
C LYS A 89 -10.75 2.90 -4.50
N GLN A 90 -11.87 2.82 -3.79
CA GLN A 90 -12.62 1.57 -3.62
C GLN A 90 -12.90 0.96 -5.00
N ASP A 91 -12.61 -0.33 -5.13
CA ASP A 91 -12.78 -1.17 -6.33
C ASP A 91 -11.91 -0.79 -7.54
N GLU A 92 -10.93 0.11 -7.38
CA GLU A 92 -9.98 0.49 -8.44
C GLU A 92 -8.51 0.18 -8.09
N GLY A 93 -8.26 -0.36 -6.89
CA GLY A 93 -6.91 -0.70 -6.41
C GLY A 93 -6.25 0.39 -5.58
N ALA A 94 -4.97 0.19 -5.26
CA ALA A 94 -4.18 1.10 -4.45
C ALA A 94 -2.78 1.31 -5.02
N VAL A 95 -2.21 2.48 -4.78
CA VAL A 95 -0.83 2.84 -5.10
C VAL A 95 -0.17 3.34 -3.82
N PHE A 96 0.80 2.56 -3.32
CA PHE A 96 1.68 2.97 -2.24
C PHE A 96 2.97 3.53 -2.81
N THR A 97 3.34 4.73 -2.39
CA THR A 97 4.56 5.42 -2.85
C THR A 97 5.51 5.58 -1.67
N MET A 98 6.70 4.99 -1.78
CA MET A 98 7.81 5.17 -0.84
C MET A 98 8.82 6.13 -1.46
N ILE A 99 9.18 7.20 -0.74
CA ILE A 99 10.23 8.12 -1.17
C ILE A 99 11.33 8.09 -0.12
N PHE A 100 12.55 7.73 -0.53
CA PHE A 100 13.74 7.61 0.32
C PHE A 100 14.54 8.91 0.30
#